data_AF-A0A4Y9ZXI5-F1
#
_entry.id   AF-A0A4Y9ZXI5-F1
#
_cell.length_a   1.000
_cell.length_b   1.000
_cell.length_c   1.000
_cell.angle_alpha   90.00
_cell.angle_beta   90.00
_cell.angle_gamma   90.00
#
_symmetry.space_group_name_H-M   'P 1'
#
loop_
_entity.id
_entity.type
_entity.pdbx_description
1 polymer ?
#
loop_
_entity_poly.entity_id
_entity_poly.type
_entity_poly.pdbx_seq_one_letter_code
_entity_poly.pdbx_strand_id
1 'polypeptide(L)'
;MLVFANYFHAIDVFEGGKGRRSTPGTASLFATYSLSYLPSANCFFDEFVGAFIVILVVFAVTDKRNNPPAPGMVPVALFILILGIGAAFGMQTGYAVNPARDLGPRIMTAMMGYGRAVFNFRSQY
;
A
#
# COMPACT_ATOMS: atom_id res chain seq x y z
N MET A 1 -10.01 -8.62 5.06
CA MET A 1 -10.66 -9.96 5.15
C MET A 1 -11.73 -10.15 4.08
N LEU A 2 -12.73 -9.25 3.98
CA LEU A 2 -13.81 -9.37 2.98
C LEU A 2 -13.30 -9.50 1.54
N VAL A 3 -12.31 -8.69 1.15
CA VAL A 3 -11.71 -8.75 -0.19
C VAL A 3 -11.04 -10.11 -0.44
N PHE A 4 -10.25 -10.63 0.51
CA PHE A 4 -9.65 -11.95 0.38
C PHE A 4 -10.71 -13.05 0.26
N ALA A 5 -11.77 -13.00 1.06
CA ALA A 5 -12.88 -13.94 0.99
C ALA A 5 -13.59 -13.88 -0.37
N ASN A 6 -13.82 -12.68 -0.89
CA ASN A 6 -14.42 -12.45 -2.21
C ASN A 6 -13.59 -13.04 -3.35
N TYR A 7 -12.25 -12.93 -3.26
CA TYR A 7 -11.33 -13.43 -4.28
C TYR A 7 -10.75 -14.82 -3.96
N PHE A 8 -11.22 -15.51 -2.92
CA PHE A 8 -10.60 -16.74 -2.43
C PHE A 8 -10.43 -17.80 -3.54
N HIS A 9 -11.51 -18.04 -4.29
CA HIS A 9 -11.48 -18.99 -5.41
C HIS A 9 -10.61 -18.51 -6.57
N ALA A 10 -10.62 -17.21 -6.87
CA ALA A 10 -9.78 -16.65 -7.93
C ALA A 10 -8.29 -16.78 -7.61
N ILE A 11 -7.92 -16.52 -6.35
CA ILE A 11 -6.55 -16.69 -5.86
C ILE A 11 -6.13 -18.16 -5.95
N ASP A 12 -6.98 -19.10 -5.50
CA ASP A 12 -6.68 -20.53 -5.58
C ASP A 12 -6.50 -21.02 -7.04
N VAL A 13 -7.30 -20.51 -7.98
CA VAL A 13 -7.14 -20.83 -9.40
C VAL A 13 -5.83 -20.27 -9.95
N PHE A 14 -5.50 -19.01 -9.64
CA PHE A 14 -4.28 -18.36 -10.11
C PHE A 14 -3.00 -19.02 -9.54
N GLU A 15 -3.02 -19.39 -8.27
CA GLU A 15 -1.89 -20.04 -7.56
C GLU A 15 -1.77 -21.55 -7.87
N GLY A 16 -2.68 -22.10 -8.69
CA GLY A 16 -2.64 -23.49 -9.14
C GLY A 16 -3.05 -24.51 -8.09
N GLY A 17 -3.94 -24.13 -7.16
CA GLY A 17 -4.56 -25.03 -6.20
C GLY A 17 -4.81 -24.41 -4.82
N LYS A 18 -5.64 -25.10 -4.04
CA LYS A 18 -5.99 -24.69 -2.66
C LYS A 18 -4.74 -24.63 -1.78
N GLY A 19 -4.62 -23.55 -1.01
CA GLY A 19 -3.58 -23.39 0.01
C GLY A 19 -2.19 -23.00 -0.54
N ARG A 20 -2.05 -22.81 -1.85
CA ARG A 20 -0.84 -22.24 -2.46
C ARG A 20 -0.89 -20.71 -2.36
N ARG A 21 0.17 -20.11 -1.83
CA ARG A 21 0.25 -18.68 -1.52
C ARG A 21 1.65 -18.17 -1.86
N SER A 22 1.74 -17.22 -2.78
CA SER A 22 3.01 -16.64 -3.22
C SER A 22 3.26 -15.24 -2.65
N THR A 23 4.51 -14.96 -2.28
CA THR A 23 4.99 -13.64 -1.86
C THR A 23 6.17 -13.25 -2.76
N PRO A 24 6.11 -12.13 -3.50
CA PRO A 24 5.14 -11.05 -3.39
C PRO A 24 3.84 -11.33 -4.16
N GLY A 25 3.82 -12.30 -5.09
CA GLY A 25 2.76 -12.62 -6.06
C GLY A 25 1.34 -12.20 -5.68
N THR A 26 0.47 -13.11 -5.22
CA THR A 26 -0.89 -12.70 -4.81
C THR A 26 -0.94 -11.93 -3.49
N ALA A 27 0.13 -11.97 -2.69
CA ALA A 27 0.24 -11.15 -1.48
C ALA A 27 0.21 -9.64 -1.79
N SER A 28 0.70 -9.24 -2.96
CA SER A 28 0.77 -7.85 -3.43
C SER A 28 -0.60 -7.21 -3.70
N LEU A 29 -1.66 -8.02 -3.78
CA LEU A 29 -3.04 -7.53 -3.85
C LEU A 29 -3.48 -6.84 -2.54
N PHE A 30 -2.82 -7.16 -1.43
CA PHE A 30 -3.23 -6.74 -0.09
C PHE A 30 -2.23 -5.81 0.58
N ALA A 31 -0.93 -6.02 0.34
CA ALA A 31 0.15 -5.24 0.91
C ALA A 31 1.14 -4.80 -0.17
N THR A 32 1.95 -3.80 0.14
CA THR A 32 2.94 -3.26 -0.79
C THR A 32 4.23 -4.08 -0.76
N TYR A 33 4.95 -4.15 -1.86
CA TYR A 33 6.26 -4.81 -1.90
C TYR A 33 7.16 -4.00 -2.83
N SER A 34 8.33 -3.61 -2.33
CA SER A 34 9.29 -2.83 -3.12
C SER A 34 9.90 -3.65 -4.25
N LEU A 35 10.31 -2.99 -5.32
CA LEU A 35 11.09 -3.64 -6.37
C LEU A 35 12.41 -4.18 -5.83
N SER A 36 12.86 -5.31 -6.38
CA SER A 36 14.01 -6.08 -5.87
C SER A 36 15.34 -5.31 -5.92
N TYR A 37 15.51 -4.41 -6.89
CA TYR A 37 16.75 -3.66 -7.10
C TYR A 37 16.88 -2.43 -6.18
N LEU A 38 15.83 -2.03 -5.46
CA LEU A 38 15.86 -0.82 -4.61
C LEU A 38 16.49 -1.11 -3.25
N PRO A 39 17.53 -0.39 -2.81
CA PRO A 39 18.06 -0.51 -1.45
C PRO A 39 17.02 -0.14 -0.38
N SER A 40 17.12 -0.71 0.82
CA SER A 40 16.19 -0.43 1.92
C SER A 40 16.15 1.05 2.31
N ALA A 41 17.30 1.74 2.22
CA ALA A 41 17.38 3.18 2.48
C ALA A 41 16.54 4.01 1.48
N ASN A 42 16.59 3.64 0.19
CA ASN A 42 15.79 4.29 -0.84
C ASN A 42 14.29 4.02 -0.63
N CYS A 43 13.93 2.79 -0.26
CA CYS A 43 12.53 2.45 0.04
C CYS A 43 11.99 3.28 1.21
N PHE A 44 12.78 3.45 2.26
CA PHE A 44 12.41 4.30 3.40
C PHE A 44 12.23 5.75 2.97
N PHE A 45 13.17 6.30 2.19
CA PHE A 45 13.10 7.69 1.75
C PHE A 45 11.90 7.95 0.83
N ASP A 46 11.60 7.03 -0.08
CA ASP A 46 10.46 7.11 -0.99
C ASP A 46 9.13 7.17 -0.21
N GLU A 47 8.94 6.27 0.76
CA GLU A 47 7.75 6.25 1.63
C GLU A 47 7.68 7.46 2.57
N PHE A 48 8.84 7.91 3.08
CA PHE A 48 8.92 9.09 3.94
C PHE A 48 8.48 10.35 3.18
N VAL A 49 8.99 10.56 1.97
CA VAL A 49 8.62 11.71 1.13
C VAL A 49 7.15 11.63 0.73
N GLY A 50 6.66 10.45 0.32
CA GLY A 50 5.25 10.25 0.00
C GLY A 50 4.32 10.59 1.17
N ALA A 51 4.61 10.06 2.36
CA ALA A 51 3.83 10.35 3.57
C ALA A 51 3.91 11.82 3.98
N PHE A 52 5.08 12.45 3.86
CA PHE A 52 5.26 13.88 4.14
C PHE A 52 4.39 14.74 3.23
N ILE A 53 4.37 14.47 1.92
CA ILE A 53 3.52 15.21 0.96
C ILE A 53 2.03 15.04 1.33
N VAL A 54 1.61 13.83 1.69
CA VAL A 54 0.22 13.59 2.12
C VAL A 54 -0.14 14.46 3.32
N ILE A 55 0.68 14.45 4.37
CA ILE A 55 0.43 15.25 5.58
C ILE A 55 0.44 16.74 5.27
N LEU A 56 1.40 17.21 4.48
CA LEU A 56 1.53 18.61 4.10
C LEU A 56 0.29 19.10 3.36
N VAL A 57 -0.21 18.34 2.39
CA VAL A 57 -1.40 18.72 1.62
C VAL A 57 -2.66 18.62 2.46
N VAL A 58 -2.78 17.61 3.34
CA VAL A 58 -3.89 17.52 4.31
C VAL A 58 -3.94 18.79 5.17
N PHE A 59 -2.81 19.25 5.72
CA PHE A 59 -2.78 20.51 6.45
C PHE A 59 -3.13 21.71 5.56
N ALA A 60 -2.60 21.78 4.34
CA ALA A 60 -2.89 22.88 3.42
C ALA A 60 -4.37 23.01 3.06
N VAL A 61 -5.10 21.90 2.87
CA VAL A 61 -6.52 21.91 2.49
C VAL A 61 -7.48 22.02 3.68
N THR A 62 -7.02 21.70 4.89
CA THR A 62 -7.84 21.78 6.12
C THR A 62 -7.61 23.08 6.90
N ASP A 63 -6.51 23.80 6.64
CA ASP A 63 -6.22 25.06 7.29
C ASP A 63 -7.14 26.18 6.78
N LYS A 64 -7.99 26.68 7.69
CA LYS A 64 -8.92 27.78 7.44
C LYS A 64 -8.22 29.13 7.19
N ARG A 65 -6.95 29.27 7.59
CA ARG A 65 -6.14 30.48 7.39
C ARG A 65 -5.37 30.47 6.08
N ASN A 66 -5.39 29.37 5.35
CA ASN A 66 -4.82 29.26 4.01
C ASN A 66 -5.91 29.57 2.95
N ASN A 67 -5.89 28.88 1.82
CA ASN A 67 -6.92 28.89 0.79
C ASN A 67 -7.57 27.50 0.68
N PRO A 68 -8.42 27.10 1.65
CA PRO A 68 -9.03 25.77 1.63
C PRO A 68 -9.99 25.61 0.44
N PRO A 69 -10.18 24.38 -0.08
CA PRO A 69 -11.19 24.10 -1.09
C PRO A 69 -12.60 24.52 -0.63
N ALA A 70 -13.50 24.70 -1.59
CA ALA A 70 -14.90 24.97 -1.30
C ALA A 70 -15.49 23.93 -0.32
N PRO A 71 -16.48 24.30 0.52
CA PRO A 71 -17.09 23.38 1.47
C PRO A 71 -17.52 22.06 0.81
N GLY A 72 -17.09 20.94 1.38
CA GLY A 72 -17.36 19.60 0.84
C GLY A 72 -16.37 19.11 -0.23
N MET A 73 -15.44 19.94 -0.72
CA MET A 73 -14.47 19.54 -1.76
C MET A 73 -13.17 18.94 -1.22
N VAL A 74 -12.94 18.99 0.10
CA VAL A 74 -11.75 18.41 0.73
C VAL A 74 -11.55 16.92 0.38
N PRO A 75 -12.58 16.04 0.42
CA PRO A 75 -12.41 14.64 0.01
C PRO A 75 -11.97 14.47 -1.45
N VAL A 76 -12.45 15.32 -2.36
CA VAL A 76 -12.07 15.28 -3.77
C VAL A 76 -10.60 15.72 -3.95
N ALA A 77 -10.18 16.77 -3.24
CA ALA A 77 -8.79 17.21 -3.24
C ALA A 77 -7.85 16.10 -2.71
N LEU A 78 -8.23 15.44 -1.62
CA LEU A 78 -7.48 14.30 -1.08
C LEU A 78 -7.48 13.09 -2.02
N PHE A 79 -8.58 12.82 -2.72
CA PHE A 79 -8.61 11.77 -3.74
C PHE A 79 -7.60 12.03 -4.87
N ILE A 80 -7.59 13.25 -5.41
CA ILE A 80 -6.65 13.65 -6.47
C ILE A 80 -5.21 13.57 -5.98
N LEU A 81 -4.95 13.98 -4.73
CA LEU A 81 -3.65 13.85 -4.09
C LEU A 81 -3.17 12.38 -4.05
N ILE A 82 -3.99 11.47 -3.52
CA ILE A 82 -3.62 10.05 -3.41
C ILE A 82 -3.44 9.43 -4.79
N LEU A 83 -4.25 9.80 -5.78
CA LEU A 83 -4.09 9.37 -7.17
C LEU A 83 -2.76 9.86 -7.76
N GLY A 84 -2.40 11.12 -7.51
CA GLY A 84 -1.11 11.69 -7.94
C GLY A 84 0.09 11.01 -7.29
N ILE A 85 0.02 10.71 -5.98
CA ILE A 85 1.06 9.96 -5.27
C ILE A 85 1.19 8.55 -5.85
N GLY A 86 0.07 7.86 -6.11
CA GLY A 86 0.09 6.54 -6.73
C GLY A 86 0.74 6.55 -8.13
N ALA A 87 0.48 7.59 -8.92
CA ALA A 87 1.07 7.74 -10.25
C ALA A 87 2.57 8.09 -10.22
N ALA A 88 3.02 8.93 -9.27
CA ALA A 88 4.39 9.44 -9.22
C ALA A 88 5.34 8.56 -8.40
N PHE A 89 4.89 8.03 -7.26
CA PHE A 89 5.70 7.28 -6.29
C PHE A 89 5.35 5.79 -6.25
N GLY A 90 4.24 5.38 -6.87
CA GLY A 90 3.71 4.03 -6.67
C GLY A 90 4.53 2.90 -7.27
N MET A 91 5.35 3.16 -8.29
CA MET A 91 6.12 2.11 -8.96
C MET A 91 7.20 1.49 -8.08
N GLN A 92 7.88 2.29 -7.23
CA GLN A 92 9.07 1.85 -6.51
C GLN A 92 8.73 0.96 -5.31
N THR A 93 7.79 1.43 -4.49
CA THR A 93 7.46 0.87 -3.18
C THR A 93 6.00 0.44 -3.06
N GLY A 94 5.12 0.84 -3.99
CA GLY A 94 3.68 0.60 -3.91
C GLY A 94 2.91 1.68 -3.16
N TYR A 95 3.51 2.86 -2.93
CA TYR A 95 2.91 4.02 -2.28
C TYR A 95 2.18 3.65 -0.98
N ALA A 96 2.85 2.93 -0.08
CA ALA A 96 2.21 2.47 1.14
C ALA A 96 1.66 3.66 1.93
N VAL A 97 2.52 4.68 2.16
CA VAL A 97 2.36 6.02 2.78
C VAL A 97 1.56 6.09 4.09
N ASN A 98 1.02 4.96 4.53
CA ASN A 98 0.08 4.77 5.60
C ASN A 98 0.33 3.39 6.25
N PRO A 99 0.81 3.36 7.50
CA PRO A 99 1.07 2.11 8.22
C PRO A 99 -0.16 1.20 8.32
N ALA A 100 -1.37 1.75 8.49
CA ALA A 100 -2.59 0.95 8.61
C ALA A 100 -3.00 0.28 7.28
N ARG A 101 -2.74 0.95 6.15
CA ARG A 101 -2.97 0.42 4.79
C ARG A 101 -2.10 -0.80 4.51
N ASP A 102 -0.93 -0.88 5.14
CA ASP A 102 0.06 -1.90 4.82
C ASP A 102 0.18 -2.98 5.91
N LEU A 103 0.35 -2.60 7.18
CA LEU A 103 0.56 -3.54 8.28
C LEU A 103 -0.67 -4.41 8.55
N GLY A 104 -1.87 -3.83 8.55
CA GLY A 104 -3.11 -4.54 8.82
C GLY A 104 -3.33 -5.69 7.83
N PRO A 105 -3.30 -5.42 6.51
CA PRO A 105 -3.37 -6.47 5.50
C PRO A 105 -2.22 -7.48 5.59
N ARG A 106 -0.97 -7.07 5.89
CA ARG A 106 0.14 -8.03 6.08
C ARG A 106 -0.13 -9.03 7.18
N ILE A 107 -0.52 -8.57 8.37
CA ILE A 107 -0.84 -9.44 9.51
C ILE A 107 -1.94 -10.44 9.11
N MET A 108 -2.98 -9.96 8.42
CA MET A 108 -4.07 -10.80 7.96
C MET A 108 -3.60 -11.84 6.94
N THR A 109 -2.82 -11.45 5.92
CA THR A 109 -2.29 -12.40 4.93
C THR A 109 -1.36 -13.43 5.57
N ALA A 110 -0.56 -13.04 6.58
CA ALA A 110 0.26 -13.98 7.33
C ALA A 110 -0.58 -15.09 7.98
N MET A 111 -1.76 -14.74 8.53
CA MET A 111 -2.71 -15.70 9.11
C MET A 111 -3.46 -16.54 8.06
N MET A 112 -3.59 -16.05 6.82
CA MET A 112 -4.35 -16.70 5.73
C MET A 112 -3.51 -17.67 4.87
N GLY A 113 -2.35 -18.09 5.38
CA GLY A 113 -1.49 -19.09 4.75
C GLY A 113 -0.30 -18.53 3.98
N TYR A 114 -0.12 -17.21 3.89
CA TYR A 114 1.12 -16.63 3.34
C TYR A 114 2.30 -16.71 4.32
N GLY A 115 2.02 -16.88 5.62
CA GLY A 115 3.04 -17.07 6.64
C GLY A 115 3.94 -15.84 6.85
N ARG A 116 5.17 -16.06 7.34
CA ARG A 116 6.12 -14.99 7.68
C ARG A 116 6.76 -14.34 6.46
N ALA A 117 6.62 -14.92 5.26
CA ALA A 117 7.20 -14.40 4.03
C ALA A 117 6.73 -12.97 3.72
N VAL A 118 5.51 -12.60 4.12
CA VAL A 118 4.96 -11.24 3.91
C VAL A 118 5.70 -10.14 4.66
N PHE A 119 6.48 -10.48 5.69
CA PHE A 119 7.33 -9.55 6.45
C PHE A 119 8.80 -9.63 6.00
N ASN A 120 9.24 -10.80 5.57
CA ASN A 120 10.65 -11.08 5.26
C ASN A 120 10.90 -11.27 3.76
N PHE A 121 10.05 -10.71 2.91
CA PHE A 121 10.10 -10.90 1.45
C PHE A 121 11.51 -10.69 0.86
N ARG A 122 12.26 -9.70 1.36
CA ARG A 122 13.61 -9.38 0.88
C ARG A 122 14.71 -10.32 1.35
N SER A 123 14.47 -11.12 2.39
CA SER A 123 15.43 -12.08 2.96
C SER A 123 15.33 -13.48 2.32
N GLN A 124 14.56 -13.64 1.25
CA GLN A 124 14.32 -14.93 0.59
C GLN A 124 15.28 -15.21 -0.60
N TYR A 125 16.32 -14.38 -0.78
CA TYR A 125 17.39 -14.58 -1.77
C TYR A 125 18.75 -14.68 -1.08
#